data_AF-A0A650CKZ2-F1
#
_entry.id   AF-A0A650CKZ2-F1
#
_cell.length_a   1.000
_cell.length_b   1.000
_cell.length_c   1.000
_cell.angle_alpha   90.00
_cell.angle_beta   90.00
_cell.angle_gamma   90.00
#
_symmetry.space_group_name_H-M   'P 1'
#
loop_
_entity.id
_entity.type
_entity.pdbx_description
1 polymer ?
#
loop_
_entity_poly.entity_id
_entity_poly.type
_entity_poly.pdbx_seq_one_letter_code
_entity_poly.pdbx_strand_id
1 'polypeptide(L)' 'MKFPARIILLIATLVFFFAIALPLNYALSSVIGVENATALLSAIYIILTAVTFALIFYKDFY' A
#
# COMPACT_ATOMS: atom_id res chain seq x y z
N MET A 1 9.84 -8.62 23.29
CA MET A 1 9.00 -9.54 22.48
C MET A 1 9.30 -9.27 21.01
N LYS A 2 9.71 -10.27 20.21
CA LYS A 2 9.93 -10.07 18.77
C LYS A 2 8.55 -9.99 18.11
N PHE A 3 8.23 -8.85 17.50
CA PHE A 3 6.97 -8.73 16.75
C PHE A 3 6.97 -9.76 15.61
N PRO A 4 5.86 -10.48 15.40
CA PRO A 4 5.71 -11.34 14.23
C PRO A 4 5.91 -10.49 12.97
N ALA A 5 6.72 -10.96 12.01
CA ALA A 5 6.98 -10.25 10.76
C ALA A 5 5.67 -9.85 10.03
N ARG A 6 4.62 -10.67 10.18
CA ARG A 6 3.27 -10.40 9.68
C ARG A 6 2.64 -9.13 10.28
N ILE A 7 2.83 -8.88 11.58
CA ILE A 7 2.34 -7.67 12.25
C ILE A 7 3.13 -6.44 11.79
N ILE A 8 4.44 -6.57 11.60
CA ILE A 8 5.29 -5.48 11.09
C ILE A 8 4.86 -5.09 9.66
N LEU A 9 4.61 -6.08 8.80
CA LEU A 9 4.10 -5.84 7.44
C LEU A 9 2.73 -5.18 7.45
N LEU A 10 1.80 -5.65 8.29
CA LEU A 10 0.48 -5.04 8.44
C LEU A 10 0.57 -3.56 8.86
N ILE A 11 1.43 -3.26 9.85
CA ILE A 11 1.66 -1.89 10.32
C ILE A 11 2.26 -1.05 9.19
N ALA A 12 3.25 -1.57 8.45
CA ALA A 12 3.85 -0.88 7.32
C ALA A 12 2.82 -0.55 6.22
N THR A 13 1.92 -1.48 5.91
CA THR A 13 0.84 -1.26 4.93
C THR A 13 -0.14 -0.19 5.41
N LEU A 14 -0.53 -0.20 6.70
CA LEU A 14 -1.41 0.81 7.28
C LEU A 14 -0.76 2.21 7.26
N VAL A 15 0.52 2.30 7.64
CA VAL A 15 1.26 3.56 7.61
C VAL A 15 1.36 4.10 6.19
N PHE A 16 1.67 3.25 5.21
CA PHE A 16 1.69 3.65 3.81
C PHE A 16 0.33 4.21 3.35
N PHE A 17 -0.77 3.54 3.71
CA PHE A 17 -2.12 3.95 3.31
C PHE A 17 -2.50 5.33 3.88
N PHE A 18 -2.34 5.50 5.20
CA PHE A 18 -2.78 6.72 5.88
C PHE A 18 -1.82 7.90 5.74
N ALA A 19 -0.51 7.66 5.78
CA ALA A 19 0.48 8.74 5.77
C ALA A 19 0.90 9.17 4.37
N ILE A 20 0.76 8.31 3.36
CA ILE A 20 1.28 8.58 2.01
C ILE A 20 0.13 8.59 1.00
N ALA A 21 -0.60 7.49 0.88
CA ALA A 21 -1.50 7.32 -0.24
C ALA A 21 -2.76 8.20 -0.16
N LEU A 22 -3.36 8.38 1.02
CA LEU A 22 -4.48 9.31 1.22
C LEU A 22 -4.09 10.78 0.94
N PRO A 23 -3.02 11.33 1.54
CA PRO A 23 -2.55 12.68 1.23
C PRO A 23 -2.20 12.86 -0.26
N LEU A 24 -1.56 11.86 -0.86
CA LEU A 24 -1.20 11.89 -2.28
C LEU A 24 -2.46 11.93 -3.17
N ASN A 25 -3.54 11.24 -2.79
CA ASN A 25 -4.80 11.30 -3.53
C ASN A 25 -5.37 12.71 -3.56
N TYR A 26 -5.41 13.37 -2.40
CA TYR A 26 -5.91 14.73 -2.29
C TYR A 26 -5.04 15.72 -3.07
N ALA A 27 -3.72 15.57 -2.97
CA ALA A 27 -2.78 16.46 -3.66
C ALA A 27 -2.76 16.25 -5.18
N LEU A 28 -2.85 15.01 -5.67
CA LEU A 28 -2.84 14.71 -7.11
C LEU A 28 -4.20 15.01 -7.76
N SER A 29 -5.31 14.77 -7.06
CA SER A 29 -6.66 15.02 -7.61
C SER A 29 -6.86 16.47 -8.03
N SER A 30 -6.18 17.43 -7.38
CA SER A 30 -6.25 18.85 -7.74
C SER A 30 -5.39 19.23 -8.95
N VAL A 31 -4.44 18.37 -9.35
CA VAL A 31 -3.49 18.64 -10.45
C VAL A 31 -3.86 17.87 -11.71
N ILE A 32 -4.17 16.57 -11.59
CA ILE A 32 -4.40 15.67 -12.74
C ILE A 32 -5.87 15.25 -12.91
N GLY A 33 -6.76 15.76 -12.05
CA GLY A 33 -8.16 15.37 -11.99
C GLY A 33 -8.41 14.11 -11.17
N VAL A 34 -9.59 14.03 -10.56
CA VAL A 34 -9.97 12.97 -9.61
C VAL A 34 -9.93 11.58 -10.23
N GLU A 35 -10.40 11.44 -11.47
CA GLU A 35 -10.42 10.14 -12.18
C GLU A 35 -9.01 9.58 -12.39
N ASN A 36 -8.09 10.40 -12.91
CA ASN A 36 -6.72 9.99 -13.17
C ASN A 36 -5.93 9.75 -11.87
N ALA A 37 -6.14 10.57 -10.85
CA ALA A 37 -5.53 10.37 -9.53
C ALA A 37 -6.00 9.07 -8.88
N THR A 38 -7.29 8.76 -8.98
CA THR A 38 -7.87 7.50 -8.47
C THR A 38 -7.28 6.30 -9.21
N ALA A 39 -7.21 6.34 -10.54
CA ALA A 39 -6.63 5.25 -11.34
C ALA A 39 -5.16 4.97 -10.98
N LEU A 40 -4.35 6.03 -10.82
CA LEU A 40 -2.95 5.91 -10.43
C LEU A 40 -2.80 5.29 -9.03
N LEU A 41 -3.59 5.73 -8.07
CA LEU A 41 -3.56 5.19 -6.71
C LEU A 41 -4.05 3.76 -6.63
N SER A 42 -5.10 3.40 -7.37
CA SER A 42 -5.54 2.02 -7.49
C SER A 42 -4.43 1.11 -8.02
N ALA A 43 -3.68 1.55 -9.04
CA ALA A 43 -2.54 0.80 -9.56
C ALA A 43 -1.43 0.62 -8.52
N ILE A 44 -1.08 1.70 -7.80
CA ILE A 44 -0.09 1.66 -6.71
C ILE A 44 -0.53 0.69 -5.60
N TYR A 45 -1.80 0.72 -5.21
CA TYR A 45 -2.32 -0.20 -4.19
C TYR A 45 -2.25 -1.66 -4.63
N ILE A 46 -2.66 -1.97 -5.86
CA ILE A 46 -2.60 -3.35 -6.38
C ILE A 46 -1.16 -3.88 -6.32
N ILE A 47 -0.18 -3.08 -6.74
CA ILE A 47 1.24 -3.46 -6.70
C ILE A 47 1.70 -3.67 -5.25
N LEU A 48 1.38 -2.75 -4.35
CA LEU A 48 1.81 -2.82 -2.95
C LEU A 48 1.19 -4.02 -2.23
N THR A 49 -0.09 -4.30 -2.50
CA THR A 49 -0.79 -5.46 -1.96
C THR A 49 -0.21 -6.75 -2.52
N ALA A 50 0.09 -6.83 -3.81
CA ALA A 50 0.72 -8.01 -4.41
C ALA A 50 2.10 -8.29 -3.82
N VAL A 51 2.94 -7.26 -3.65
CA VAL A 51 4.27 -7.39 -3.02
C VAL A 51 4.14 -7.80 -1.56
N THR A 52 3.20 -7.19 -0.82
CA THR A 52 2.97 -7.54 0.59
C THR A 52 2.50 -8.98 0.73
N PHE A 53 1.58 -9.43 -0.13
CA PHE A 53 1.10 -10.81 -0.15
C PHE A 53 2.25 -11.77 -0.48
N ALA A 54 3.02 -11.48 -1.53
CA ALA A 54 4.20 -12.26 -1.89
C ALA A 54 5.17 -12.40 -0.70
N LEU A 55 5.49 -11.31 0.00
CA LEU A 55 6.42 -11.32 1.14
C LEU A 55 5.88 -12.06 2.37
N ILE A 56 4.58 -11.96 2.66
CA ILE A 56 3.95 -12.66 3.79
C ILE A 56 3.96 -14.18 3.56
N PHE A 57 3.59 -14.60 2.36
CA PHE A 57 3.40 -16.01 2.02
C PHE A 57 4.63 -16.65 1.35
N TYR A 58 5.70 -15.90 1.09
CA TYR A 58 6.91 -16.42 0.45
C TYR A 58 7.45 -17.69 1.12
N LYS A 59 7.44 -17.71 2.47
CA LYS A 59 7.86 -18.85 3.30
C LYS A 59 6.78 -19.92 3.48
N ASP A 60 5.55 -19.67 3.08
CA ASP A 60 4.48 -20.68 3.08
C ASP A 60 4.49 -21.47 1.75
N PHE A 61 5.15 -20.95 0.70
CA PHE A 61 5.35 -21.61 -0.61
C PHE A 61 6.73 -22.26 -0.79
N TYR A 62 7.68 -22.03 0.11
CA TYR A 62 9.05 -22.58 0.14
C TYR A 62 9.41 -23.05 1.55
#